data_AF-M4BA88-F1
#
_entry.id   AF-M4BA88-F1
#
_cell.length_a   1.000
_cell.length_b   1.000
_cell.length_c   1.000
_cell.angle_alpha   90.00
_cell.angle_beta   90.00
_cell.angle_gamma   90.00
#
_symmetry.space_group_name_H-M   'P 1'
#
loop_
_entity.id
_entity.type
_entity.pdbx_description
1 polymer ?
#
loop_
_entity_poly.entity_id
_entity_poly.type
_entity_poly.pdbx_seq_one_letter_code
_entity_poly.pdbx_strand_id
1 'polypeptide(L)'
;MEKPTPLSEAQKVALDKLTASLGPEYVAFLVSQDPEVLTARVESFLQYQASLLRQVQDQMASAMPTRYVSVPEEEARPRSLRLKVKNYSGKEVENLILWIREIEMDMRSGLIKLDHQQVSLAISKLDGRARE
;
A
#
# COMPACT_ATOMS: atom_id res chain seq x y z
N MET A 1 -20.16 -47.99 19.90
CA MET A 1 -19.96 -47.33 18.60
C MET A 1 -19.94 -45.83 18.87
N GLU A 2 -18.76 -45.31 19.19
CA GLU A 2 -18.55 -43.86 19.32
C GLU A 2 -18.69 -43.26 17.91
N LYS A 3 -19.55 -42.26 17.78
CA LYS A 3 -19.90 -41.60 16.53
C LYS A 3 -18.80 -40.56 16.26
N PRO A 4 -18.16 -40.50 15.07
CA PRO A 4 -17.10 -39.52 14.83
C PRO A 4 -17.66 -38.10 14.97
N THR A 5 -17.05 -37.31 15.85
CA THR A 5 -17.40 -35.93 16.11
C THR A 5 -17.33 -35.13 14.80
N PRO A 6 -18.41 -34.47 14.35
CA PRO A 6 -18.40 -33.74 13.10
C PRO A 6 -17.48 -32.52 13.22
N LEU A 7 -16.56 -32.37 12.27
CA LEU A 7 -15.65 -31.22 12.19
C LEU A 7 -16.43 -29.90 12.12
N SER A 8 -16.00 -28.92 12.92
CA SER A 8 -16.51 -27.56 12.89
C SER A 8 -16.23 -26.88 11.56
N GLU A 9 -17.03 -25.89 11.19
CA GLU A 9 -16.84 -25.12 9.94
C GLU A 9 -15.45 -24.49 9.87
N ALA A 10 -14.92 -24.00 11.00
CA ALA A 10 -13.56 -23.47 11.09
C ALA A 10 -12.48 -24.54 10.83
N GLN A 11 -12.73 -25.78 11.25
CA GLN A 11 -11.80 -26.90 11.03
C GLN A 11 -11.81 -27.34 9.56
N LYS A 12 -12.96 -27.33 8.89
CA LYS A 12 -13.05 -27.61 7.45
C LYS A 12 -12.30 -26.57 6.63
N VAL A 13 -12.51 -25.28 6.92
CA VAL A 13 -11.80 -24.18 6.27
C VAL A 13 -10.28 -24.29 6.52
N ALA A 14 -9.87 -24.69 7.72
CA ALA A 14 -8.45 -24.94 8.00
C ALA A 14 -7.89 -26.10 7.16
N LEU A 15 -8.66 -27.16 6.96
CA LEU A 15 -8.29 -28.31 6.12
C LEU A 15 -8.14 -27.92 4.64
N ASP A 16 -9.03 -27.07 4.12
CA ASP A 16 -8.94 -26.54 2.76
C ASP A 16 -7.67 -25.69 2.59
N LYS A 17 -7.33 -24.87 3.60
CA LYS A 17 -6.09 -24.08 3.60
C LYS A 17 -4.84 -24.95 3.69
N LEU A 18 -4.88 -26.04 4.47
CA LEU A 18 -3.77 -27.01 4.52
C LEU A 18 -3.61 -27.71 3.18
N THR A 19 -4.71 -28.09 2.53
CA THR A 19 -4.70 -28.68 1.19
C THR A 19 -4.06 -27.72 0.18
N ALA A 20 -4.45 -26.44 0.22
CA ALA A 20 -3.91 -25.42 -0.68
C ALA A 20 -2.43 -25.11 -0.44
N SER A 21 -1.91 -25.28 0.79
CA SER A 21 -0.54 -24.90 1.15
C SER A 21 0.45 -26.07 1.14
N LEU A 22 0.02 -27.28 1.48
CA LEU A 22 0.88 -28.46 1.63
C LEU A 22 0.55 -29.58 0.64
N GLY A 23 -0.50 -29.40 -0.16
CA GLY A 23 -0.96 -30.38 -1.15
C GLY A 23 -1.97 -31.39 -0.59
N PRO A 24 -2.76 -32.00 -1.47
CA PRO A 24 -3.78 -32.99 -1.08
C PRO A 24 -3.19 -34.28 -0.51
N GLU A 25 -1.95 -34.64 -0.86
CA GLU A 25 -1.28 -35.85 -0.38
C GLU A 25 -1.02 -35.78 1.13
N TYR A 26 -0.59 -34.61 1.61
CA TYR A 26 -0.36 -34.37 3.04
C TYR A 26 -1.67 -34.40 3.83
N VAL A 27 -2.75 -33.83 3.29
CA VAL A 27 -4.07 -33.86 3.95
C VAL A 27 -4.66 -35.26 3.94
N ALA A 28 -4.51 -36.03 2.86
CA ALA A 28 -4.92 -37.43 2.82
C ALA A 28 -4.18 -38.26 3.88
N PHE A 29 -2.88 -38.03 4.07
CA PHE A 29 -2.12 -38.63 5.16
C PHE A 29 -2.69 -38.25 6.54
N LEU A 30 -2.99 -36.98 6.79
CA LEU A 30 -3.58 -36.53 8.04
C LEU A 30 -4.97 -37.14 8.31
N VAL A 31 -5.81 -37.27 7.28
CA VAL A 31 -7.14 -37.89 7.38
C VAL A 31 -7.04 -39.40 7.62
N SER A 32 -5.96 -40.04 7.17
CA SER A 32 -5.69 -41.46 7.45
C SER A 32 -5.16 -41.71 8.86
N GLN A 33 -4.79 -40.67 9.61
CA GLN A 33 -4.42 -40.78 11.02
C GLN A 33 -5.66 -40.94 11.91
N ASP A 34 -5.39 -41.21 13.18
CA ASP A 34 -6.39 -41.22 14.23
C ASP A 34 -7.14 -39.85 14.33
N PRO A 35 -8.47 -39.84 14.55
CA PRO A 35 -9.28 -38.62 14.55
C PRO A 35 -8.81 -37.56 15.57
N GLU A 36 -8.27 -37.99 16.70
CA GLU A 36 -7.71 -37.13 17.73
C GLU A 36 -6.43 -36.44 17.22
N VAL A 37 -5.59 -37.16 16.46
CA VAL A 37 -4.37 -36.62 15.84
C VAL A 37 -4.71 -35.59 14.76
N LEU A 38 -5.70 -35.89 13.92
CA LEU A 38 -6.21 -34.95 12.91
C LEU A 38 -6.71 -33.67 13.58
N THR A 39 -7.54 -33.81 14.62
CA THR A 39 -8.13 -32.68 15.35
C THR A 39 -7.06 -31.82 16.00
N ALA A 40 -6.11 -32.44 16.71
CA ALA A 40 -5.00 -31.73 17.35
C ALA A 40 -4.14 -30.98 16.31
N ARG A 41 -3.91 -31.57 15.13
CA ARG A 41 -3.13 -30.91 14.08
C ARG A 41 -3.86 -29.70 13.49
N VAL A 42 -5.15 -29.83 13.24
CA VAL A 42 -5.98 -28.72 12.73
C VAL A 42 -6.09 -27.60 13.77
N GLU A 43 -6.25 -27.94 15.05
CA GLU A 43 -6.27 -26.96 16.13
C GLU A 43 -4.94 -26.22 16.29
N SER A 44 -3.82 -26.94 16.21
CA SER A 44 -2.48 -26.33 16.23
C SER A 44 -2.30 -25.34 15.07
N PHE A 45 -2.80 -25.69 13.88
CA PHE A 45 -2.79 -24.78 12.73
C PHE A 45 -3.64 -23.52 12.96
N LEU A 46 -4.85 -23.68 13.51
CA LEU A 46 -5.72 -22.56 13.85
C LEU A 46 -5.09 -21.63 14.90
N GLN A 47 -4.46 -22.21 15.93
CA GLN A 47 -3.73 -21.46 16.96
C GLN A 47 -2.54 -20.70 16.37
N TYR A 48 -1.79 -21.33 15.47
CA TYR A 48 -0.70 -20.69 14.75
C TYR A 48 -1.18 -19.50 13.90
N GLN A 49 -2.31 -19.66 13.17
CA GLN A 49 -2.87 -18.55 12.41
C GLN A 49 -3.31 -17.39 13.32
N ALA A 50 -3.94 -17.69 14.46
CA ALA A 50 -4.33 -16.68 15.43
C ALA A 50 -3.12 -15.95 16.04
N SER A 51 -2.04 -16.68 16.37
CA SER A 51 -0.83 -16.07 16.93
C SER A 51 -0.09 -15.22 15.90
N LEU A 52 -0.05 -15.65 14.64
CA LEU A 52 0.54 -14.88 13.54
C LEU A 52 -0.22 -13.57 13.31
N LEU A 53 -1.56 -13.62 13.27
CA LEU A 53 -2.39 -12.42 13.15
C LEU A 53 -2.15 -11.45 14.31
N ARG A 54 -2.08 -11.96 15.54
CA ARG A 54 -1.76 -11.17 16.72
C ARG A 54 -0.36 -10.54 16.62
N GLN A 55 0.65 -11.29 16.19
CA GLN A 55 2.01 -10.77 16.03
C GLN A 55 2.07 -9.65 14.99
N VAL A 56 1.37 -9.81 13.86
CA VAL A 56 1.28 -8.76 12.84
C VAL A 56 0.55 -7.53 13.39
N GLN A 57 -0.52 -7.71 14.17
CA GLN A 57 -1.21 -6.61 14.84
C GLN A 57 -0.33 -5.89 15.84
N ASP A 58 0.42 -6.61 16.68
CA ASP A 58 1.34 -6.06 17.66
C ASP A 58 2.50 -5.32 16.97
N GLN A 59 3.02 -5.85 15.86
CA GLN A 59 4.01 -5.15 15.04
C GLN A 59 3.45 -3.88 14.42
N MET A 60 2.22 -3.89 13.89
CA MET A 60 1.58 -2.68 13.38
C MET A 60 1.36 -1.66 14.51
N ALA A 61 0.91 -2.09 15.68
CA ALA A 61 0.72 -1.23 16.84
C ALA A 61 2.04 -0.67 17.40
N SER A 62 3.14 -1.41 17.27
CA SER A 62 4.48 -0.96 17.65
C SER A 62 5.14 -0.06 16.60
N ALA A 63 4.84 -0.28 15.31
CA ALA A 63 5.33 0.53 14.21
C ALA A 63 4.52 1.84 14.04
N MET A 64 3.31 1.89 14.60
CA MET A 64 2.60 3.13 14.88
C MET A 64 3.14 3.70 16.20
N PRO A 65 3.92 4.79 16.20
CA PRO A 65 4.12 5.52 17.44
C PRO A 65 2.72 6.03 17.80
N THR A 66 2.11 5.43 18.82
CA THR A 66 1.00 6.05 19.55
C THR A 66 1.55 7.28 20.24
N ARG A 67 1.81 8.31 19.45
CA ARG A 67 1.87 9.67 19.91
C ARG A 67 0.48 10.22 19.60
N TYR A 68 -0.45 10.03 20.54
CA TYR A 68 -1.55 10.98 20.72
C TYR A 68 -0.95 12.32 21.14
N VAL A 69 -0.15 12.93 20.27
CA VAL A 69 -0.16 14.37 20.13
C VAL A 69 -1.24 14.57 19.10
N SER A 70 -2.22 15.38 19.43
CA SER A 70 -3.09 16.01 18.45
C SER A 70 -2.18 16.73 17.45
N VAL A 71 -1.73 16.00 16.42
CA VAL A 71 -1.11 16.58 15.25
C VAL A 71 -2.27 17.32 14.60
N PRO A 72 -2.23 18.67 14.52
CA PRO A 72 -3.15 19.36 13.65
C PRO A 72 -3.05 18.67 12.29
N GLU A 73 -4.19 18.40 11.66
CA GLU A 73 -4.42 17.63 10.43
C GLU A 73 -3.58 18.06 9.19
N GLU A 74 -2.56 18.89 9.37
CA GLU A 74 -1.74 19.55 8.36
C GLU A 74 -0.52 18.77 7.88
N GLU A 75 0.08 17.84 8.64
CA GLU A 75 1.41 17.29 8.27
C GLU A 75 1.41 15.99 7.45
N ALA A 76 0.26 15.40 7.12
CA ALA A 76 0.18 14.27 6.19
C ALA A 76 -0.05 14.69 4.73
N ARG A 77 -0.02 15.99 4.42
CA ARG A 77 -0.01 16.44 3.03
C ARG A 77 1.39 16.24 2.46
N PRO A 78 1.55 15.51 1.34
CA PRO A 78 2.84 15.44 0.68
C PRO A 78 3.30 16.88 0.39
N ARG A 79 4.43 17.27 0.98
CA ARG A 79 4.99 18.63 0.84
C ARG A 79 5.29 18.86 -0.63
N SER A 80 4.63 19.85 -1.22
CA SER A 80 4.91 20.26 -2.59
C SER A 80 6.33 20.83 -2.67
N LEU A 81 7.11 20.30 -3.60
CA LEU A 81 8.45 20.81 -3.90
C LEU A 81 8.32 21.79 -5.06
N ARG A 82 8.62 23.07 -4.81
CA ARG A 82 8.69 24.09 -5.87
C ARG A 82 10.10 24.17 -6.42
N LEU A 83 10.25 23.85 -7.69
CA LEU A 83 11.48 24.05 -8.43
C LEU A 83 11.58 25.51 -8.87
N LYS A 84 12.81 26.03 -8.88
CA LYS A 84 13.08 27.37 -9.40
C LYS A 84 13.14 27.32 -10.92
N VAL A 85 11.98 27.28 -11.57
CA VAL A 85 11.88 27.36 -13.04
C VAL A 85 12.14 28.79 -13.49
N LYS A 86 13.04 28.95 -14.46
CA LYS A 86 13.37 30.23 -15.09
C LYS A 86 12.20 30.71 -15.96
N ASN A 87 12.00 32.02 -16.05
CA ASN A 87 11.02 32.57 -16.97
C ASN A 87 11.46 32.36 -18.42
N TYR A 88 10.51 32.13 -19.32
CA TYR A 88 10.74 32.06 -20.76
C TYR A 88 10.38 33.39 -21.39
N SER A 89 11.36 34.02 -22.06
CA SER A 89 11.21 35.36 -22.64
C SER A 89 10.94 35.36 -24.15
N GLY A 90 10.99 34.18 -24.78
CA GLY A 90 10.83 34.03 -26.23
C GLY A 90 12.05 34.51 -27.04
N LYS A 91 13.25 34.53 -26.43
CA LYS A 91 14.50 34.87 -27.13
C LYS A 91 14.96 33.71 -28.01
N GLU A 92 15.60 34.00 -29.14
CA GLU A 92 16.09 32.99 -30.10
C GLU A 92 17.09 32.01 -29.48
N VAL A 93 17.83 32.45 -28.46
CA VAL A 93 18.80 31.64 -27.71
C VAL A 93 18.16 30.76 -26.63
N GLU A 94 16.87 30.93 -26.33
CA GLU A 94 16.17 30.16 -25.31
C GLU A 94 15.54 28.90 -25.90
N ASN A 95 15.87 27.75 -25.30
CA ASN A 95 15.33 26.47 -25.73
C ASN A 95 13.94 26.23 -25.13
N LEU A 96 12.90 26.37 -25.98
CA LEU A 96 11.51 26.16 -25.58
C LEU A 96 11.26 24.74 -25.05
N ILE A 97 11.84 23.70 -25.67
CA ILE A 97 11.63 22.30 -25.28
C ILE A 97 12.21 22.02 -23.89
N LEU A 98 13.37 22.59 -23.58
CA LEU A 98 13.98 22.49 -22.26
C LEU A 98 13.09 23.16 -21.20
N TRP A 99 12.60 24.37 -21.50
CA TRP A 99 11.74 25.12 -20.59
C TRP A 99 10.42 24.40 -20.31
N ILE A 100 9.77 23.81 -21.33
CA ILE A 100 8.55 23.01 -21.16
C ILE A 100 8.80 21.85 -20.19
N ARG A 101 9.91 21.12 -20.34
CA ARG A 101 10.27 20.00 -19.45
C ARG A 101 10.51 20.45 -18.01
N GLU A 102 11.16 21.59 -17.81
CA GLU A 102 11.39 22.15 -16.48
C GLU A 102 10.07 22.54 -15.79
N ILE A 103 9.13 23.13 -16.53
CA ILE A 103 7.79 23.45 -16.03
C ILE A 103 6.97 22.20 -15.70
N GLU A 104 6.97 21.19 -16.58
CA GLU A 104 6.28 19.93 -16.32
C GLU A 104 6.83 19.23 -15.07
N MET A 105 8.14 19.32 -14.83
CA MET A 105 8.78 18.77 -13.65
C MET A 105 8.35 19.52 -12.37
N ASP A 106 8.26 20.85 -12.41
CA ASP A 106 7.77 21.68 -11.29
C ASP A 106 6.29 21.41 -10.96
N MET A 107 5.46 21.18 -11.99
CA MET A 107 4.06 20.80 -11.79
C MET A 107 3.95 19.44 -11.08
N ARG A 108 4.74 18.46 -11.50
CA ARG A 108 4.76 17.12 -10.89
C ARG A 108 5.30 17.15 -9.47
N SER A 109 6.38 17.89 -9.22
CA SER A 109 6.98 18.02 -7.87
C SER A 109 6.13 18.89 -6.94
N GLY A 110 5.47 19.90 -7.49
CA GLY A 110 4.54 20.80 -6.80
C GLY A 110 3.17 20.19 -6.54
N LEU A 111 2.92 18.97 -7.04
CA LEU A 111 1.65 18.25 -6.94
C LEU A 111 0.47 19.06 -7.51
N ILE A 112 0.72 19.83 -8.56
CA ILE A 112 -0.27 20.65 -9.25
C ILE A 112 -1.06 19.73 -10.20
N LYS A 113 -2.25 19.33 -9.77
CA LYS A 113 -3.09 18.35 -10.49
C LYS A 113 -4.18 18.97 -11.34
N LEU A 114 -4.56 20.22 -11.06
CA LEU A 114 -5.68 20.88 -11.74
C LEU A 114 -5.16 21.62 -12.97
N ASP A 115 -5.74 21.33 -14.14
CA ASP A 115 -5.31 21.91 -15.43
C ASP A 115 -5.27 23.44 -15.40
N HIS A 116 -6.26 24.09 -14.78
CA HIS A 116 -6.27 25.56 -14.67
C HIS A 116 -5.11 26.10 -13.82
N GLN A 117 -4.66 25.37 -12.80
CA GLN A 117 -3.50 25.75 -11.99
C GLN A 117 -2.19 25.53 -12.77
N GLN A 118 -2.12 24.46 -13.56
CA GLN A 118 -0.99 24.20 -14.44
C GLN A 118 -0.85 25.32 -15.50
N VAL A 119 -1.95 25.66 -16.18
CA VAL A 119 -1.98 26.74 -17.17
C VAL A 119 -1.62 28.09 -16.54
N SER A 120 -2.20 28.42 -15.38
CA SER A 120 -1.88 29.66 -14.65
C SER A 120 -0.40 29.74 -14.27
N LEU A 121 0.19 28.64 -13.78
CA LEU A 121 1.61 28.56 -13.47
C LEU A 121 2.47 28.76 -14.72
N ALA A 122 2.18 28.05 -15.81
CA ALA A 122 2.93 28.17 -17.06
C ALA A 122 2.89 29.62 -17.58
N ILE A 123 1.72 30.26 -17.58
CA ILE A 123 1.56 31.67 -17.98
C ILE A 123 2.34 32.61 -17.06
N SER A 124 2.35 32.37 -15.74
CA SER A 124 3.11 33.19 -14.78
C SER A 124 4.63 33.16 -15.01
N LYS A 125 5.11 32.19 -15.78
CA LYS A 125 6.52 31.95 -16.10
C LYS A 125 6.89 32.43 -17.50
N LEU A 126 5.95 33.01 -18.24
CA LEU A 126 6.23 33.70 -19.49
C LEU A 126 6.58 35.16 -19.21
N ASP A 127 7.50 35.71 -19.99
CA ASP A 127 7.93 37.11 -19.93
C ASP A 127 8.27 37.64 -21.33
N GLY A 128 8.52 38.94 -21.47
CA GLY A 128 8.87 39.58 -22.73
C GLY A 128 7.95 39.17 -23.89
N ARG A 129 8.54 38.76 -25.02
CA ARG A 129 7.80 38.38 -26.23
C ARG A 129 6.94 37.14 -26.07
N ALA A 130 7.19 36.31 -25.06
CA ALA A 130 6.38 35.12 -24.82
C ALA A 130 5.09 35.44 -24.04
N ARG A 131 4.98 36.67 -23.48
CA ARG A 131 3.82 37.12 -22.71
C ARG A 131 2.96 38.16 -23.45
N GLU A 132 3.57 38.88 -24.39
CA GLU A 132 2.91 39.82 -25.32
C GLU A 132 1.99 39.11 -26.33
#